data_AF-A0A1H2ALQ3-F1
#
_entry.id   AF-A0A1H2ALQ3-F1
#
_cell.length_a   1.000
_cell.length_b   1.000
_cell.length_c   1.000
_cell.angle_alpha   90.00
_cell.angle_beta   90.00
_cell.angle_gamma   90.00
#
_symmetry.space_group_name_H-M   'P 1'
#
loop_
_entity.id
_entity.type
_entity.pdbx_description
1 polymer ?
#
loop_
_entity_poly.entity_id
_entity_poly.type
_entity_poly.pdbx_seq_one_letter_code
_entity_poly.pdbx_strand_id
1 'polypeptide(L)'
;MGLGASGTERHIKTLRAWQLALLRFVVTLDNADRLAVFAIAGEIDKLSLDDSANPGFRFFRKTSADLCASILDPNEAGLVCLRQYLARIDDERLKRIFAAAIGCDPPEKPSISRPAGRTGDLWRGLASRTLRTG
;
A
#
# COMPACT_ATOMS: atom_id res chain seq x y z
N MET A 1 -3.25 31.86 -19.15
CA MET A 1 -4.13 30.68 -18.98
C MET A 1 -3.25 29.51 -18.53
N GLY A 2 -3.21 29.18 -17.24
CA GLY A 2 -2.32 28.12 -16.71
C GLY A 2 -2.64 27.63 -15.29
N LEU A 3 -3.77 28.07 -14.71
CA LEU A 3 -4.10 27.83 -13.30
C LEU A 3 -4.69 26.43 -13.04
N GLY A 4 -5.21 25.73 -14.06
CA GLY A 4 -5.84 24.42 -13.89
C GLY A 4 -4.88 23.23 -13.77
N ALA A 5 -3.69 23.31 -14.38
CA ALA A 5 -2.72 22.20 -14.37
C ALA A 5 -2.02 22.03 -13.01
N SER A 6 -1.75 23.15 -12.31
CA SER A 6 -1.09 23.10 -11.00
C SER A 6 -2.00 22.56 -9.89
N GLY A 7 -3.31 22.79 -9.97
CA GLY A 7 -4.29 22.29 -9.00
C GLY A 7 -4.49 20.77 -9.12
N THR A 8 -4.64 20.28 -10.35
CA THR A 8 -4.77 18.84 -10.64
C THR A 8 -3.50 18.07 -10.31
N GLU A 9 -2.32 18.61 -10.62
CA GLU A 9 -1.04 17.99 -10.25
C GLU A 9 -0.87 17.90 -8.73
N ARG A 10 -1.23 18.96 -7.99
CA ARG A 10 -1.22 18.95 -6.52
C ARG A 10 -2.20 17.90 -5.98
N HIS A 11 -3.40 17.83 -6.52
CA HIS A 11 -4.41 16.84 -6.14
C HIS A 11 -3.92 15.40 -6.35
N ILE A 12 -3.33 15.10 -7.52
CA ILE A 12 -2.77 13.78 -7.84
C ILE A 12 -1.63 13.42 -6.87
N LYS A 13 -0.74 14.37 -6.57
CA LYS A 13 0.36 14.15 -5.61
C LYS A 13 -0.16 13.88 -4.20
N THR A 14 -1.13 14.65 -3.73
CA THR A 14 -1.71 14.46 -2.39
C THR A 14 -2.50 13.15 -2.30
N LEU A 15 -3.24 12.78 -3.34
CA LEU A 15 -3.94 11.49 -3.41
C LEU A 15 -2.95 10.31 -3.35
N ARG A 16 -1.84 10.41 -4.08
CA ARG A 16 -0.78 9.38 -4.02
C ARG A 16 -0.12 9.31 -2.66
N ALA A 17 0.14 10.45 -2.02
CA ALA A 17 0.68 10.49 -0.67
C ALA A 17 -0.26 9.82 0.34
N TRP A 18 -1.56 10.06 0.22
CA TRP A 18 -2.59 9.43 1.05
C TRP A 18 -2.61 7.91 0.88
N GLN A 19 -2.57 7.42 -0.36
CA GLN A 19 -2.49 5.99 -0.67
C GLN A 19 -1.25 5.32 -0.05
N LEU A 20 -0.09 5.97 -0.15
CA LEU A 20 1.16 5.46 0.44
C LEU A 20 1.14 5.47 1.96
N ALA A 21 0.55 6.49 2.58
CA ALA A 21 0.37 6.54 4.04
C ALA A 21 -0.55 5.41 4.52
N LEU A 22 -1.63 5.14 3.78
CA LEU A 22 -2.53 4.04 4.09
C LEU A 22 -1.82 2.69 3.94
N LEU A 23 -0.99 2.51 2.91
CA LEU A 23 -0.20 1.29 2.73
C LEU A 23 0.76 1.08 3.90
N ARG A 24 1.45 2.15 4.30
CA ARG A 24 2.36 2.12 5.45
C ARG A 24 1.61 1.71 6.73
N PHE A 25 0.43 2.29 6.97
CA PHE A 25 -0.41 1.93 8.11
C PHE A 25 -0.85 0.46 8.09
N VAL A 26 -1.23 -0.10 6.94
CA VAL A 26 -1.56 -1.53 6.84
C VAL A 26 -0.37 -2.42 7.27
N VAL A 27 0.84 -2.04 6.89
CA VAL A 27 2.06 -2.82 7.18
C VAL A 27 2.53 -2.67 8.62
N THR A 28 2.42 -1.47 9.20
CA THR A 28 2.95 -1.17 10.53
C THR A 28 1.93 -1.32 11.65
N LEU A 29 0.66 -1.09 11.35
CA LEU A 29 -0.44 -0.93 12.30
C LEU A 29 -0.17 0.14 13.38
N ASP A 30 0.77 1.06 13.13
CA ASP A 30 1.15 2.11 14.07
C ASP A 30 0.12 3.25 14.05
N ASN A 31 -0.26 3.73 15.24
CA ASN A 31 -1.15 4.86 15.37
C ASN A 31 -0.56 6.17 14.81
N ALA A 32 0.77 6.32 14.78
CA ALA A 32 1.41 7.45 14.11
C ALA A 32 1.09 7.47 12.60
N ASP A 33 1.15 6.30 11.96
CA ASP A 33 0.82 6.15 10.54
C ASP A 33 -0.69 6.35 10.31
N ARG A 34 -1.54 5.89 11.24
CA ARG A 34 -2.97 6.18 11.23
C ARG A 34 -3.26 7.69 11.23
N LEU A 35 -2.59 8.45 12.10
CA LEU A 35 -2.75 9.91 12.16
C LEU A 35 -2.27 10.60 10.88
N ALA A 36 -1.20 10.11 10.27
CA ALA A 36 -0.71 10.61 8.99
C ALA A 36 -1.76 10.43 7.87
N VAL A 37 -2.45 9.28 7.81
CA VAL A 37 -3.55 9.04 6.86
C VAL A 37 -4.64 10.11 7.00
N PHE A 38 -5.08 10.39 8.23
CA PHE A 38 -6.13 11.39 8.49
C PHE A 38 -5.69 12.82 8.20
N ALA A 39 -4.41 13.15 8.46
CA ALA A 39 -3.85 14.46 8.15
C ALA A 39 -3.93 14.73 6.65
N ILE A 40 -3.43 13.81 5.83
CA ILE A 40 -3.43 13.93 4.36
C ILE A 40 -4.87 13.90 3.81
N ALA A 41 -5.74 13.04 4.34
CA ALA A 41 -7.16 13.03 3.96
C ALA A 41 -7.84 14.39 4.19
N GLY A 42 -7.51 15.05 5.30
CA GLY A 42 -7.97 16.41 5.57
C GLY A 42 -7.42 17.47 4.62
N GLU A 43 -6.23 17.27 4.05
CA GLU A 43 -5.71 18.14 2.99
C GLU A 43 -6.45 17.94 1.67
N ILE A 44 -6.75 16.70 1.30
CA ILE A 44 -7.53 16.38 0.07
C ILE A 44 -8.94 16.98 0.16
N ASP A 45 -9.61 16.80 1.30
CA ASP A 45 -10.93 17.38 1.53
C ASP A 45 -10.90 18.92 1.40
N LYS A 46 -9.81 19.59 1.85
CA LYS A 46 -9.61 21.05 1.69
C LYS A 46 -9.33 21.46 0.26
N LEU A 47 -8.48 20.72 -0.47
CA LEU A 47 -8.20 20.98 -1.89
C LEU A 47 -9.46 20.84 -2.75
N SER A 48 -10.42 20.03 -2.31
CA SER A 48 -11.71 19.83 -2.99
C SER A 48 -12.71 20.97 -2.72
N LEU A 49 -12.49 21.80 -1.69
CA LEU A 49 -13.30 22.98 -1.38
C LEU A 49 -12.92 24.21 -2.22
N ASP A 50 -11.64 24.33 -2.60
CA ASP A 50 -11.17 25.43 -3.46
C ASP A 50 -11.66 25.29 -4.92
N ASP A 51 -12.08 24.08 -5.32
CA ASP A 51 -12.76 23.78 -6.58
C ASP A 51 -14.29 23.88 -6.35
N SER A 52 -14.78 25.11 -6.21
CA SER A 52 -16.11 25.48 -5.67
C SER A 52 -17.35 24.99 -6.47
N ALA A 53 -17.22 23.99 -7.33
CA ALA A 53 -18.30 23.40 -8.11
C ALA A 53 -18.89 22.13 -7.49
N ASN A 54 -18.28 21.52 -6.46
CA ASN A 54 -18.78 20.25 -5.94
C ASN A 54 -18.67 20.09 -4.41
N PRO A 55 -19.72 20.41 -3.63
CA PRO A 55 -19.72 20.33 -2.16
C PRO A 55 -19.70 18.89 -1.60
N GLY A 56 -19.56 17.89 -2.46
CA GLY A 56 -19.62 16.48 -2.13
C GLY A 56 -18.27 15.83 -1.88
N PHE A 57 -17.31 16.43 -1.18
CA PHE A 57 -16.02 15.76 -0.91
C PHE A 57 -15.51 15.95 0.53
N ARG A 58 -16.37 15.68 1.53
CA ARG A 58 -15.92 15.35 2.90
C ARG A 58 -15.68 13.85 3.07
N PHE A 59 -15.38 13.18 1.96
CA PHE A 59 -15.38 11.73 1.88
C PHE A 59 -14.06 11.12 2.30
N PHE A 60 -12.90 11.78 2.09
CA PHE A 60 -11.63 11.13 2.35
C PHE A 60 -11.40 10.87 3.83
N ARG A 61 -11.78 11.80 4.71
CA ARG A 61 -11.71 11.53 6.17
C ARG A 61 -12.62 10.40 6.61
N LYS A 62 -13.85 10.35 6.10
CA LYS A 62 -14.80 9.27 6.43
C LYS A 62 -14.32 7.93 5.89
N THR A 63 -13.94 7.87 4.61
CA THR A 63 -13.36 6.69 3.97
C THR A 63 -12.08 6.24 4.69
N SER A 64 -11.22 7.17 5.12
CA SER A 64 -10.03 6.82 5.92
C SER A 64 -10.39 6.19 7.26
N ALA A 65 -11.45 6.67 7.93
CA ALA A 65 -11.94 6.07 9.17
C ALA A 65 -12.45 4.65 8.95
N ASP A 66 -13.29 4.45 7.93
CA ASP A 66 -13.87 3.15 7.58
C ASP A 66 -12.76 2.14 7.20
N LEU A 67 -11.76 2.58 6.41
CA LEU A 67 -10.62 1.75 6.02
C LEU A 67 -9.73 1.41 7.22
N CYS A 68 -9.34 2.39 8.04
CA CYS A 68 -8.52 2.13 9.23
C CYS A 68 -9.23 1.21 10.23
N ALA A 69 -10.55 1.36 10.41
CA ALA A 69 -11.34 0.46 11.24
C ALA A 69 -11.34 -0.97 10.68
N SER A 70 -11.54 -1.11 9.36
CA SER A 70 -11.52 -2.41 8.67
C SER A 70 -10.15 -3.11 8.71
N ILE A 71 -9.06 -2.34 8.79
CA ILE A 71 -7.69 -2.86 8.94
C ILE A 71 -7.44 -3.34 10.37
N LEU A 72 -7.95 -2.62 11.38
CA LEU A 72 -7.76 -2.96 12.80
C LEU A 72 -8.66 -4.12 13.25
N ASP A 73 -9.85 -4.24 12.66
CA ASP A 73 -10.82 -5.32 12.92
C ASP A 73 -11.20 -6.00 11.60
N PRO A 74 -10.36 -6.94 11.11
CA PRO A 74 -10.57 -7.62 9.83
C PRO A 74 -11.70 -8.66 9.94
N ASN A 75 -12.93 -8.18 9.92
CA ASN A 75 -14.14 -9.00 9.71
C ASN A 75 -14.46 -9.08 8.20
N GLU A 76 -15.30 -10.04 7.79
CA GLU A 76 -15.71 -10.24 6.38
C GLU A 76 -16.22 -8.94 5.73
N ALA A 77 -17.00 -8.15 6.45
CA ALA A 77 -17.48 -6.84 5.98
C ALA A 77 -16.34 -5.82 5.76
N GLY A 78 -15.33 -5.83 6.65
CA GLY A 78 -14.14 -4.96 6.53
C GLY A 78 -13.27 -5.36 5.35
N LEU A 79 -13.10 -6.67 5.11
CA LEU A 79 -12.39 -7.18 3.94
C LEU A 79 -13.11 -6.83 2.63
N VAL A 80 -14.45 -6.89 2.59
CA VAL A 80 -15.24 -6.43 1.45
C VAL A 80 -15.03 -4.93 1.19
N CYS A 81 -15.02 -4.10 2.24
CA CYS A 81 -14.74 -2.67 2.12
C CYS A 81 -13.34 -2.40 1.54
N LEU A 82 -12.33 -3.11 2.04
CA LEU A 82 -10.94 -3.00 1.55
C LEU A 82 -10.80 -3.46 0.09
N ARG A 83 -11.49 -4.53 -0.31
CA ARG A 83 -11.52 -5.00 -1.71
C ARG A 83 -12.23 -4.02 -2.65
N GLN A 84 -13.35 -3.43 -2.23
CA GLN A 84 -14.04 -2.40 -3.00
C GLN A 84 -13.16 -1.16 -3.19
N TYR A 85 -12.39 -0.78 -2.17
CA TYR A 85 -11.41 0.28 -2.28
C TYR A 85 -10.29 -0.06 -3.27
N LEU A 86 -9.72 -1.28 -3.18
CA LEU A 86 -8.69 -1.74 -4.12
C LEU A 86 -9.15 -1.74 -5.58
N ALA A 87 -10.41 -2.06 -5.84
CA ALA A 87 -10.99 -2.01 -7.18
C ALA A 87 -11.02 -0.59 -7.78
N ARG A 88 -10.94 0.44 -6.94
CA ARG A 88 -10.95 1.86 -7.34
C ARG A 88 -9.56 2.46 -7.53
N ILE A 89 -8.49 1.71 -7.20
CA ILE A 89 -7.11 2.17 -7.43
C ILE A 89 -6.73 1.85 -8.87
N ASP A 90 -6.43 2.88 -9.66
CA ASP A 90 -5.97 2.73 -11.05
C ASP A 90 -4.53 2.22 -11.17
N ASP A 91 -3.68 2.49 -10.16
CA ASP A 91 -2.29 2.01 -10.11
C ASP A 91 -2.25 0.51 -9.74
N GLU A 92 -2.11 -0.33 -10.77
CA GLU A 92 -2.05 -1.80 -10.65
C GLU A 92 -0.89 -2.33 -9.81
N ARG A 93 0.22 -1.56 -9.68
CA ARG A 93 1.34 -1.95 -8.82
C ARG A 93 0.98 -1.68 -7.36
N LEU A 94 0.45 -0.50 -7.07
CA LEU A 94 0.00 -0.13 -5.73
C LEU A 94 -1.09 -1.08 -5.22
N LYS A 95 -2.06 -1.39 -6.08
CA LYS A 95 -3.17 -2.33 -5.80
C LYS A 95 -2.66 -3.71 -5.42
N ARG A 96 -1.68 -4.27 -6.14
CA ARG A 96 -1.05 -5.56 -5.80
C ARG A 96 -0.33 -5.52 -4.46
N ILE A 97 0.45 -4.48 -4.19
CA ILE A 97 1.20 -4.36 -2.92
C ILE A 97 0.22 -4.26 -1.74
N PHE A 98 -0.87 -3.52 -1.89
CA PHE A 98 -1.93 -3.48 -0.89
C PHE A 98 -2.60 -4.83 -0.69
N ALA A 99 -3.02 -5.50 -1.76
CA ALA A 99 -3.68 -6.81 -1.67
C ALA A 99 -2.81 -7.82 -0.89
N ALA A 100 -1.51 -7.85 -1.18
CA ALA A 100 -0.53 -8.64 -0.44
C ALA A 100 -0.46 -8.25 1.04
N ALA A 101 -0.40 -6.94 1.35
CA ALA A 101 -0.29 -6.44 2.71
C ALA A 101 -1.53 -6.76 3.59
N ILE A 102 -2.72 -6.82 2.98
CA ILE A 102 -3.97 -7.17 3.68
C ILE A 102 -4.22 -8.70 3.68
N GLY A 103 -3.32 -9.50 3.10
CA GLY A 103 -3.51 -10.95 2.96
C GLY A 103 -4.69 -11.34 2.06
N CYS A 104 -5.10 -10.45 1.17
CA CYS A 104 -6.21 -10.64 0.23
C CYS A 104 -5.78 -11.15 -1.15
N ASP A 105 -4.52 -11.55 -1.32
CA ASP A 105 -4.05 -12.07 -2.59
C ASP A 105 -4.89 -13.29 -3.02
N PRO A 106 -5.41 -13.34 -4.27
CA PRO A 106 -5.82 -14.60 -4.84
C PRO A 106 -4.60 -15.54 -4.84
N PRO A 107 -4.79 -16.86 -4.66
CA PRO A 107 -3.68 -17.80 -4.58
C PRO A 107 -2.72 -17.53 -5.72
N GLU A 108 -1.49 -17.23 -5.30
CA GLU A 108 -0.32 -16.95 -6.11
C GLU A 108 -0.39 -17.72 -7.43
N LYS A 109 -0.50 -17.02 -8.58
CA LYS A 109 -0.09 -17.66 -9.83
C LYS A 109 1.43 -17.81 -9.71
N PRO A 110 1.98 -19.04 -9.63
CA PRO A 110 3.41 -19.23 -9.49
C PRO A 110 4.09 -18.69 -10.74
N SER A 111 4.66 -17.50 -10.63
CA SER A 111 5.37 -16.87 -11.72
C SER A 111 6.84 -17.22 -11.52
N ILE A 112 7.26 -18.26 -12.26
CA ILE A 112 8.62 -18.80 -12.37
C ILE A 112 8.99 -19.69 -11.18
N SER A 113 8.67 -20.98 -11.34
CA SER A 113 9.49 -22.04 -10.78
C SER A 113 10.96 -21.79 -11.08
N ARG A 114 11.77 -21.46 -10.06
CA ARG A 114 13.20 -21.78 -10.15
C ARG A 114 13.29 -23.31 -10.27
N PRO A 115 14.05 -23.86 -11.22
CA PRO A 115 14.23 -25.29 -11.28
C PRO A 115 14.84 -25.75 -9.94
N ALA A 116 14.12 -26.64 -9.27
CA ALA A 116 14.68 -27.45 -8.21
C ALA A 116 15.85 -28.24 -8.81
N GLY A 117 17.07 -27.78 -8.56
CA GLY A 117 18.25 -28.33 -9.20
C GLY A 117 19.54 -27.77 -8.62
N ARG A 118 20.13 -28.54 -7.70
CA ARG A 118 21.56 -28.52 -7.30
C ARG A 118 22.05 -27.31 -6.50
N THR A 119 21.81 -27.34 -5.20
CA THR A 119 22.69 -26.73 -4.19
C THR A 119 23.57 -27.78 -3.50
N GLY A 120 24.13 -28.71 -4.29
CA GLY A 120 25.17 -29.65 -3.84
C GLY A 120 26.60 -29.18 -4.13
N ASP A 121 26.78 -28.07 -4.85
CA ASP A 121 28.07 -27.69 -5.43
C ASP A 121 28.65 -26.37 -4.89
N LEU A 122 27.99 -25.72 -3.92
CA LEU A 122 28.39 -24.40 -3.40
C LEU A 122 29.68 -24.42 -2.56
N TRP A 123 30.20 -25.59 -2.18
CA TRP A 123 31.36 -25.70 -1.28
C TRP A 123 32.54 -26.49 -1.87
N ARG A 124 32.50 -26.83 -3.17
CA ARG A 124 33.52 -27.68 -3.82
C ARG A 124 34.86 -26.97 -4.12
N GLY A 125 35.14 -25.84 -3.47
CA GLY A 125 36.33 -25.01 -3.72
C GLY A 125 36.99 -24.41 -2.47
N LEU A 126 36.45 -24.64 -1.27
CA LEU A 126 37.14 -24.23 -0.04
C LEU A 126 38.00 -25.38 0.45
N ALA A 127 39.31 -25.24 0.29
CA ALA A 127 40.28 -26.14 0.89
C ALA A 127 40.07 -26.16 2.41
N SER A 128 39.61 -27.29 2.94
CA SER A 128 39.61 -27.56 4.37
C SER A 128 41.04 -27.42 4.88
N ARG A 129 41.33 -26.37 5.64
CA ARG A 129 42.61 -26.16 6.29
C ARG A 129 42.78 -27.27 7.32
N THR A 130 43.47 -28.34 6.94
CA THR A 130 43.84 -29.41 7.85
C THR A 130 44.83 -28.86 8.86
N LEU A 131 44.39 -28.78 10.12
CA LEU A 131 45.27 -28.61 11.27
C LEU A 131 46.17 -29.84 11.33
N ARG A 132 47.44 -29.64 10.99
CA ARG A 132 48.51 -30.61 11.17
C ARG A 132 49.09 -30.41 12.57
N THR A 133 48.72 -31.29 13.49
CA THR A 133 49.46 -31.52 14.72
C THR A 133 50.79 -32.21 14.39
N GLY A 134 51.86 -31.74 15.01
CA GLY A 134 53.20 -32.29 15.02
C GLY A 134 53.92 -31.74 16.22
#